data_AF-A0A4R4W2C7-F1
#
_entry.id   AF-A0A4R4W2C7-F1
#
_cell.length_a   1.000
_cell.length_b   1.000
_cell.length_c   1.000
_cell.angle_alpha   90.00
_cell.angle_beta   90.00
_cell.angle_gamma   90.00
#
_symmetry.space_group_name_H-M   'P 1'
#
loop_
_entity.id
_entity.type
_entity.pdbx_description
1 polymer ?
#
loop_
_entity_poly.entity_id
_entity_poly.type
_entity_poly.pdbx_seq_one_letter_code
_entity_poly.pdbx_strand_id
1 'polypeptide(L)'
;MNSTLKRTAVACLAMFALLMINVNYLQAVRAEGLSTDARNTRNFYDRYAVERGRIIAGGKVIAQSVETDSKQFKFVRKYPEGELYAHVTGFFSPESASAIEGTQNKLLDGSSADLLLRRSIDLFTGEPTKGANVEVTINPRVQKAAYDALRQSGKRGAVVALEPKTGAILAMVSLPTYDPAELSLTDKSKVFPRYDELAKEKGQPLLNRTIDRTYPPGSTFKVVTMAAYLEDDSSRGPQTTVEAPQRLTLPNTTATLPNYGGAACGSGQVTLVFALERSCNTPFGKMGMDLGYDKVQEQSAKFGMGEPLAIPMPVAQSDFGPREDEAAVAMASIGQRSNQMTPLQMAMISAGIANEGTVMKPYLVKKVTDAKGDTIEEAEQDELTEAVSTETAAKLRDMMVSVVSNGTANRAQVPGVQVAGKTGTAETSDNQPPHAWFISFAPAEDPKVALAVIVESGAANVGAEATGGGTAAPIGKAVMEAVLNK
;
A
#
# COMPACT_ATOMS: atom_id res chain seq x y z
N MET A 1 -42.83 -18.59 -62.44
CA MET A 1 -42.29 -17.41 -61.71
C MET A 1 -41.47 -16.58 -62.70
N ASN A 2 -41.82 -15.30 -62.89
CA ASN A 2 -41.16 -14.41 -63.86
C ASN A 2 -39.65 -14.32 -63.57
N SER A 3 -38.79 -14.52 -64.59
CA SER A 3 -37.33 -14.56 -64.43
C SER A 3 -36.78 -13.23 -63.90
N THR A 4 -37.43 -12.12 -64.25
CA THR A 4 -37.11 -10.77 -63.76
C THR A 4 -37.40 -10.67 -62.26
N LEU A 5 -38.55 -11.15 -61.80
CA LEU A 5 -38.90 -11.19 -60.37
C LEU A 5 -37.92 -12.06 -59.55
N LYS A 6 -37.46 -13.19 -60.11
CA LYS A 6 -36.47 -14.06 -59.44
C LYS A 6 -35.10 -13.36 -59.29
N ARG A 7 -34.65 -12.64 -60.33
CA ARG A 7 -33.39 -11.87 -60.29
C ARG A 7 -33.47 -10.73 -59.27
N THR A 8 -34.60 -10.01 -59.23
CA THR A 8 -34.83 -8.95 -58.23
C THR A 8 -34.85 -9.52 -56.82
N ALA A 9 -35.55 -10.64 -56.57
CA ALA A 9 -35.59 -11.27 -55.27
C ALA A 9 -34.21 -11.74 -54.78
N VAL A 10 -33.40 -12.33 -55.66
CA VAL A 10 -32.02 -12.73 -55.36
C VAL A 10 -31.14 -11.51 -55.05
N ALA A 11 -31.27 -10.42 -55.82
CA ALA A 11 -30.54 -9.19 -55.54
C ALA A 11 -30.92 -8.59 -54.17
N CYS A 12 -32.21 -8.57 -53.83
CA CYS A 12 -32.68 -8.12 -52.51
C CYS A 12 -32.13 -9.01 -51.37
N LEU A 13 -32.19 -10.33 -51.51
CA LEU A 13 -31.64 -11.27 -50.52
C LEU A 13 -30.13 -11.08 -50.33
N ALA A 14 -29.38 -10.86 -51.41
CA ALA A 14 -27.96 -10.57 -51.33
C ALA A 14 -27.69 -9.25 -50.58
N MET A 15 -28.47 -8.20 -50.83
CA MET A 15 -28.35 -6.93 -50.08
C MET A 15 -28.66 -7.10 -48.59
N PHE A 16 -29.70 -7.86 -48.22
CA PHE A 16 -30.01 -8.15 -46.82
C PHE A 16 -28.90 -8.97 -46.16
N ALA A 17 -28.34 -9.97 -46.85
CA ALA A 17 -27.21 -10.74 -46.34
C ALA A 17 -25.98 -9.85 -46.10
N LEU A 18 -25.66 -8.97 -47.04
CA LEU A 18 -24.57 -8.00 -46.89
C LEU A 18 -24.81 -7.02 -45.73
N LEU A 19 -26.04 -6.55 -45.54
CA LEU A 19 -26.42 -5.72 -44.39
C LEU A 19 -26.27 -6.48 -43.07
N MET A 20 -26.73 -7.72 -42.97
CA MET A 20 -26.55 -8.55 -41.76
C MET A 20 -25.07 -8.81 -41.45
N ILE A 21 -24.26 -9.10 -42.46
CA ILE A 21 -22.81 -9.25 -42.30
C ILE A 21 -22.20 -7.94 -41.79
N ASN A 22 -22.60 -6.80 -42.36
CA ASN A 22 -22.09 -5.49 -41.94
C ASN A 22 -22.48 -5.16 -40.49
N VAL A 23 -23.74 -5.38 -40.10
CA VAL A 23 -24.21 -5.17 -38.73
C VAL A 23 -23.46 -6.06 -37.75
N ASN A 24 -23.28 -7.35 -38.05
CA ASN A 24 -22.52 -8.26 -37.20
C ASN A 24 -21.04 -7.86 -37.11
N TYR A 25 -20.44 -7.41 -38.21
CA TYR A 25 -19.07 -6.89 -38.21
C TYR A 25 -18.94 -5.64 -37.34
N LEU A 26 -19.91 -4.73 -37.40
CA LEU A 26 -19.96 -3.55 -36.52
C LEU A 26 -20.12 -3.94 -35.05
N GLN A 27 -20.99 -4.92 -34.74
CA GLN A 27 -21.31 -5.32 -33.36
C GLN A 27 -20.25 -6.24 -32.72
N ALA A 28 -19.60 -7.11 -33.48
CA ALA A 28 -18.68 -8.10 -32.94
C ALA A 28 -17.20 -7.70 -33.09
N VAL A 29 -16.85 -6.97 -34.17
CA VAL A 29 -15.45 -6.66 -34.48
C VAL A 29 -15.12 -5.19 -34.20
N ARG A 30 -15.98 -4.26 -34.60
CA ARG A 30 -15.74 -2.81 -34.41
C ARG A 30 -16.35 -2.22 -33.15
N ALA A 31 -17.13 -2.98 -32.38
CA ALA A 31 -17.86 -2.44 -31.24
C ALA A 31 -16.94 -1.81 -30.20
N GLU A 32 -15.83 -2.49 -29.85
CA GLU A 32 -14.86 -1.96 -28.89
C GLU A 32 -14.26 -0.64 -29.40
N GLY A 33 -13.74 -0.61 -30.63
CA GLY A 33 -13.14 0.60 -31.22
C GLY A 33 -14.11 1.78 -31.40
N LEU A 34 -15.39 1.51 -31.69
CA LEU A 34 -16.43 2.55 -31.73
C LEU A 34 -16.84 3.02 -30.33
N SER A 35 -16.79 2.13 -29.33
CA SER A 35 -17.07 2.47 -27.94
C SER A 35 -15.95 3.34 -27.35
N THR A 36 -14.69 3.06 -27.66
CA THR A 36 -13.54 3.78 -27.12
C THR A 36 -13.11 4.99 -27.96
N ASP A 37 -13.82 5.32 -29.06
CA ASP A 37 -13.54 6.50 -29.88
C ASP A 37 -13.77 7.79 -29.08
N ALA A 38 -12.81 8.72 -29.09
CA ALA A 38 -12.88 9.97 -28.34
C ALA A 38 -14.07 10.88 -28.71
N ARG A 39 -14.68 10.67 -29.89
CA ARG A 39 -15.89 11.39 -30.33
C ARG A 39 -17.17 10.78 -29.76
N ASN A 40 -17.11 9.59 -29.18
CA ASN A 40 -18.26 8.93 -28.58
C ASN A 40 -18.57 9.56 -27.22
N THR A 41 -19.47 10.54 -27.23
CA THR A 41 -19.92 11.21 -26.01
C THR A 41 -20.98 10.42 -25.23
N ARG A 42 -21.56 9.35 -25.81
CA ARG A 42 -22.57 8.54 -25.10
C ARG A 42 -21.98 7.88 -23.88
N ASN A 43 -20.82 7.24 -24.03
CA ASN A 43 -20.12 6.60 -22.92
C ASN A 43 -19.80 7.59 -21.78
N PHE A 44 -19.57 8.86 -22.10
CA PHE A 44 -19.38 9.90 -21.09
C PHE A 44 -20.68 10.21 -20.32
N TYR A 45 -21.82 10.36 -20.99
CA TYR A 45 -23.10 10.62 -20.31
C TYR A 45 -23.67 9.37 -19.60
N ASP A 46 -23.52 8.19 -20.21
CA ASP A 46 -23.98 6.91 -19.66
C ASP A 46 -23.33 6.60 -18.30
N ARG A 47 -22.07 7.04 -18.11
CA ARG A 47 -21.35 6.97 -16.82
C ARG A 47 -22.06 7.70 -15.67
N TYR A 48 -22.90 8.68 -15.96
CA TYR A 48 -23.67 9.45 -14.96
C TYR A 48 -25.17 9.10 -14.99
N ALA A 49 -25.61 8.16 -15.83
CA ALA A 49 -26.98 7.66 -15.87
C ALA A 49 -27.23 6.56 -14.82
N VAL A 50 -26.17 5.84 -14.42
CA VAL A 50 -26.22 4.74 -13.45
C VAL A 50 -25.95 5.25 -12.04
N GLU A 51 -26.75 4.77 -11.07
CA GLU A 51 -26.44 4.97 -9.66
C GLU A 51 -25.24 4.10 -9.27
N ARG A 52 -24.04 4.66 -9.44
CA ARG A 52 -22.80 3.97 -9.12
C ARG A 52 -22.77 3.56 -7.65
N GLY A 53 -22.38 2.33 -7.36
CA GLY A 53 -22.44 1.74 -6.01
C GLY A 53 -21.53 2.44 -5.00
N ARG A 54 -21.79 2.21 -3.71
CA ARG A 54 -21.09 2.90 -2.61
C ARG A 54 -19.74 2.26 -2.32
N ILE A 55 -18.78 3.06 -1.87
CA ILE A 55 -17.56 2.57 -1.21
C ILE A 55 -17.72 2.80 0.29
N ILE A 56 -17.51 1.76 1.09
CA ILE A 56 -17.82 1.71 2.52
C ILE A 56 -16.59 1.30 3.32
N ALA A 57 -16.28 1.99 4.41
CA ALA A 57 -15.21 1.63 5.35
C ALA A 57 -15.79 1.55 6.77
N GLY A 58 -15.75 0.37 7.40
CA GLY A 58 -16.28 0.17 8.76
C GLY A 58 -17.72 0.67 8.95
N GLY A 59 -18.60 0.41 7.97
CA GLY A 59 -20.00 0.88 7.97
C GLY A 59 -20.21 2.34 7.57
N LYS A 60 -19.15 3.11 7.35
CA LYS A 60 -19.22 4.51 6.89
C LYS A 60 -19.12 4.59 5.38
N VAL A 61 -20.04 5.30 4.73
CA VAL A 61 -19.96 5.59 3.29
C VAL A 61 -18.89 6.64 3.03
N ILE A 62 -17.87 6.29 2.25
CA ILE A 62 -16.74 7.16 1.89
C ILE A 62 -16.73 7.58 0.42
N ALA A 63 -17.53 6.91 -0.42
CA ALA A 63 -17.88 7.41 -1.76
C ALA A 63 -19.30 6.97 -2.13
N GLN A 64 -20.08 7.86 -2.74
CA GLN A 64 -21.45 7.58 -3.16
C GLN A 64 -21.90 8.44 -4.33
N SER A 65 -22.89 7.93 -5.05
CA SER A 65 -23.62 8.69 -6.07
C SER A 65 -24.77 9.45 -5.44
N VAL A 66 -24.97 10.69 -5.87
CA VAL A 66 -26.09 11.54 -5.45
C VAL A 66 -26.85 11.98 -6.69
N GLU A 67 -28.16 11.84 -6.67
CA GLU A 67 -29.03 12.27 -7.75
C GLU A 67 -29.03 13.80 -7.90
N THR A 68 -29.14 14.28 -9.13
CA THR A 68 -29.23 15.71 -9.46
C THR A 68 -30.46 15.99 -10.32
N ASP A 69 -30.85 17.26 -10.41
CA ASP A 69 -31.94 17.71 -11.28
C ASP A 69 -31.55 17.70 -12.78
N SER A 70 -30.30 17.37 -13.12
CA SER A 70 -29.82 17.34 -14.50
C SER A 70 -30.30 16.09 -15.23
N LYS A 71 -30.93 16.27 -16.39
CA LYS A 71 -31.27 15.17 -17.31
C LYS A 71 -30.04 14.51 -17.95
N GLN A 72 -28.93 15.23 -18.04
CA GLN A 72 -27.69 14.73 -18.66
C GLN A 72 -26.77 14.04 -17.66
N PHE A 73 -26.79 14.49 -16.40
CA PHE A 73 -25.93 13.99 -15.33
C PHE A 73 -26.79 13.60 -14.15
N LYS A 74 -27.59 12.54 -14.32
CA LYS A 74 -28.57 12.12 -13.32
C LYS A 74 -27.92 11.88 -11.96
N PHE A 75 -26.73 11.29 -11.93
CA PHE A 75 -25.96 11.09 -10.72
C PHE A 75 -24.62 11.80 -10.78
N VAL A 76 -24.13 12.31 -9.64
CA VAL A 76 -22.77 12.83 -9.48
C VAL A 76 -22.09 12.15 -8.29
N ARG A 77 -20.77 12.02 -8.35
CA ARG A 77 -20.00 11.33 -7.31
C ARG A 77 -19.63 12.27 -6.16
N LYS A 78 -19.85 11.85 -4.92
CA LYS A 78 -19.44 12.56 -3.70
C LYS A 78 -18.53 11.70 -2.85
N TYR A 79 -17.58 12.36 -2.18
CA TYR A 79 -16.60 11.74 -1.28
C TYR A 79 -16.69 12.42 0.09
N PRO A 80 -17.54 11.95 1.01
CA PRO A 80 -17.51 12.42 2.39
C PRO A 80 -16.11 12.24 2.97
N GLU A 81 -15.51 13.33 3.49
CA GLU A 81 -14.12 13.35 3.97
C GLU A 81 -13.11 12.93 2.87
N GLY A 82 -13.28 13.46 1.64
CA GLY A 82 -12.48 13.11 0.47
C GLY A 82 -10.97 13.02 0.70
N GLU A 83 -10.36 14.07 1.30
CA GLU A 83 -8.92 14.07 1.61
C GLU A 83 -8.48 12.90 2.51
N LEU A 84 -9.33 12.46 3.45
CA LEU A 84 -9.00 11.39 4.40
C LEU A 84 -8.88 10.02 3.70
N TYR A 85 -9.63 9.82 2.62
CA TYR A 85 -9.76 8.55 1.92
C TYR A 85 -9.27 8.58 0.47
N ALA A 86 -8.71 9.70 -0.01
CA ALA A 86 -8.42 9.91 -1.43
C ALA A 86 -7.57 8.81 -2.08
N HIS A 87 -6.60 8.26 -1.35
CA HIS A 87 -5.74 7.18 -1.85
C HIS A 87 -6.35 5.78 -1.72
N VAL A 88 -7.45 5.65 -0.98
CA VAL A 88 -8.27 4.44 -0.90
C VAL A 88 -9.35 4.48 -1.99
N THR A 89 -10.17 5.54 -2.02
CA THR A 89 -11.26 5.66 -3.00
C THR A 89 -10.72 5.92 -4.39
N GLY A 90 -9.70 6.78 -4.51
CA GLY A 90 -9.37 7.43 -5.77
C GLY A 90 -10.45 8.43 -6.15
N PHE A 91 -10.51 8.76 -7.43
CA PHE A 91 -11.52 9.63 -8.03
C PHE A 91 -12.23 8.93 -9.19
N PHE A 92 -13.38 9.47 -9.58
CA PHE A 92 -14.19 9.06 -10.72
C PHE A 92 -14.42 10.29 -11.59
N SER A 93 -13.62 10.43 -12.63
CA SER A 93 -13.64 11.59 -13.53
C SER A 93 -14.46 11.30 -14.80
N PRO A 94 -14.75 12.32 -15.62
CA PRO A 94 -15.35 12.17 -16.95
C PRO A 94 -14.78 11.05 -17.82
N GLU A 95 -13.46 10.84 -17.79
CA GLU A 95 -12.77 9.95 -18.73
C GLU A 95 -11.91 8.89 -18.04
N SER A 96 -11.70 8.98 -16.74
CA SER A 96 -10.83 8.08 -15.99
C SER A 96 -11.37 7.80 -14.60
N ALA A 97 -10.80 6.81 -13.93
CA ALA A 97 -11.01 6.54 -12.52
C ALA A 97 -9.71 5.96 -11.93
N SER A 98 -9.51 6.09 -10.62
CA SER A 98 -8.28 5.65 -9.94
C SER A 98 -8.59 4.85 -8.68
N ALA A 99 -7.59 4.16 -8.12
CA ALA A 99 -7.71 3.33 -6.90
C ALA A 99 -8.94 2.40 -6.90
N ILE A 100 -9.76 2.37 -5.85
CA ILE A 100 -10.98 1.52 -5.82
C ILE A 100 -11.99 1.94 -6.90
N GLU A 101 -12.16 3.23 -7.16
CA GLU A 101 -13.03 3.70 -8.25
C GLU A 101 -12.60 3.15 -9.63
N GLY A 102 -11.29 3.03 -9.87
CA GLY A 102 -10.75 2.47 -11.12
C GLY A 102 -10.78 0.95 -11.16
N THR A 103 -10.21 0.31 -10.12
CA THR A 103 -10.03 -1.15 -10.07
C THR A 103 -11.35 -1.90 -9.95
N GLN A 104 -12.33 -1.33 -9.24
CA GLN A 104 -13.66 -1.92 -9.05
C GLN A 104 -14.71 -1.30 -9.99
N ASN A 105 -14.29 -0.62 -11.07
CA ASN A 105 -15.20 0.16 -11.91
C ASN A 105 -16.40 -0.64 -12.41
N LYS A 106 -16.17 -1.87 -12.90
CA LYS A 106 -17.22 -2.73 -13.47
C LYS A 106 -18.25 -3.18 -12.42
N LEU A 107 -17.83 -3.38 -11.18
CA LEU A 107 -18.75 -3.70 -10.08
C LEU A 107 -19.53 -2.45 -9.70
N LEU A 108 -18.83 -1.33 -9.53
CA LEU A 108 -19.40 -0.05 -9.14
C LEU A 108 -20.37 0.53 -10.17
N ASP A 109 -20.18 0.32 -11.47
CA ASP A 109 -21.12 0.76 -12.53
C ASP A 109 -22.14 -0.30 -12.94
N GLY A 110 -22.11 -1.48 -12.32
CA GLY A 110 -23.06 -2.56 -12.60
C GLY A 110 -22.80 -3.34 -13.88
N SER A 111 -21.70 -3.06 -14.61
CA SER A 111 -21.34 -3.73 -15.88
C SER A 111 -20.58 -5.05 -15.73
N SER A 112 -20.19 -5.46 -14.51
CA SER A 112 -19.47 -6.72 -14.26
C SER A 112 -20.22 -7.96 -14.77
N ALA A 113 -19.49 -8.96 -15.26
CA ALA A 113 -20.08 -10.24 -15.66
C ALA A 113 -20.81 -10.93 -14.49
N ASP A 114 -20.31 -10.75 -13.27
CA ASP A 114 -20.90 -11.32 -12.05
C ASP A 114 -22.30 -10.77 -11.74
N LEU A 115 -22.65 -9.65 -12.37
CA LEU A 115 -23.96 -9.00 -12.27
C LEU A 115 -24.88 -9.34 -13.45
N LEU A 116 -24.47 -10.19 -14.40
CA LEU A 116 -25.23 -10.50 -15.63
C LEU A 116 -26.66 -11.00 -15.36
N LEU A 117 -26.81 -11.99 -14.50
CA LEU A 117 -28.11 -12.57 -14.17
C LEU A 117 -29.06 -11.52 -13.58
N ARG A 118 -28.52 -10.62 -12.75
CA ARG A 118 -29.27 -9.52 -12.13
C ARG A 118 -29.67 -8.47 -13.15
N ARG A 119 -28.74 -8.04 -14.02
CA ARG A 119 -29.08 -7.13 -15.13
C ARG A 119 -30.19 -7.67 -16.02
N SER A 120 -30.23 -8.98 -16.27
CA SER A 120 -31.32 -9.61 -17.03
C SER A 120 -32.66 -9.54 -16.31
N ILE A 121 -32.66 -9.68 -14.98
CA ILE A 121 -33.87 -9.51 -14.16
C ILE A 121 -34.30 -8.03 -14.16
N ASP A 122 -33.40 -7.09 -13.89
CA ASP A 122 -33.68 -5.65 -13.85
C ASP A 122 -34.25 -5.15 -15.19
N LEU A 123 -33.70 -5.63 -16.31
CA LEU A 123 -34.21 -5.33 -17.64
C LEU A 123 -35.64 -5.85 -17.86
N PHE A 124 -35.97 -7.01 -17.28
CA PHE A 124 -37.29 -7.62 -17.38
C PHE A 124 -38.32 -6.96 -16.45
N THR A 125 -37.89 -6.53 -15.26
CA THR A 125 -38.73 -5.86 -14.25
C THR A 125 -38.84 -4.35 -14.48
N GLY A 126 -37.97 -3.76 -15.30
CA GLY A 126 -37.89 -2.33 -15.53
C GLY A 126 -37.23 -1.55 -14.38
N GLU A 127 -36.54 -2.23 -13.45
CA GLU A 127 -35.78 -1.56 -12.39
C GLU A 127 -34.53 -0.88 -12.97
N PRO A 128 -34.19 0.35 -12.53
CA PRO A 128 -32.97 1.01 -12.98
C PRO A 128 -31.74 0.26 -12.47
N THR A 129 -30.83 -0.11 -13.37
CA THR A 129 -29.57 -0.79 -13.02
C THR A 129 -28.77 0.04 -12.02
N LYS A 130 -28.36 -0.59 -10.92
CA LYS A 130 -27.51 0.01 -9.88
C LYS A 130 -26.18 -0.73 -9.78
N GLY A 131 -25.15 0.01 -9.35
CA GLY A 131 -23.85 -0.56 -9.05
C GLY A 131 -23.82 -1.40 -7.77
N ALA A 132 -22.88 -2.33 -7.70
CA ALA A 132 -22.54 -3.06 -6.48
C ALA A 132 -21.80 -2.16 -5.49
N ASN A 133 -22.02 -2.37 -4.19
CA ASN A 133 -21.30 -1.70 -3.12
C ASN A 133 -20.00 -2.45 -2.81
N VAL A 134 -18.92 -1.71 -2.54
CA VAL A 134 -17.60 -2.23 -2.16
C VAL A 134 -17.30 -1.83 -0.72
N GLU A 135 -17.20 -2.80 0.19
CA GLU A 135 -16.70 -2.60 1.55
C GLU A 135 -15.19 -2.83 1.57
N VAL A 136 -14.43 -1.85 2.04
CA VAL A 136 -12.99 -1.94 2.25
C VAL A 136 -12.65 -2.28 3.70
N THR A 137 -11.45 -2.81 3.93
CA THR A 137 -10.92 -3.20 5.25
C THR A 137 -10.58 -2.02 6.15
N ILE A 138 -10.47 -0.81 5.59
CA ILE A 138 -10.12 0.42 6.32
C ILE A 138 -11.02 0.61 7.54
N ASN A 139 -10.40 0.78 8.70
CA ASN A 139 -11.07 1.19 9.92
C ASN A 139 -11.09 2.72 10.00
N PRO A 140 -12.27 3.38 9.98
CA PRO A 140 -12.36 4.84 9.98
C PRO A 140 -11.64 5.53 11.13
N ARG A 141 -11.63 4.92 12.33
CA ARG A 141 -10.95 5.49 13.50
C ARG A 141 -9.43 5.47 13.32
N VAL A 142 -8.91 4.35 12.84
CA VAL A 142 -7.47 4.15 12.62
C VAL A 142 -6.97 5.02 11.47
N GLN A 143 -7.72 5.06 10.36
CA GLN A 143 -7.44 5.96 9.23
C GLN A 143 -7.35 7.41 9.68
N LYS A 144 -8.34 7.88 10.46
CA LYS A 144 -8.38 9.26 10.97
C LYS A 144 -7.21 9.56 11.90
N ALA A 145 -6.89 8.66 12.83
CA ALA A 145 -5.76 8.83 13.73
C ALA A 145 -4.42 8.90 12.98
N ALA A 146 -4.21 8.01 12.00
CA ALA A 146 -3.03 8.03 11.14
C ALA A 146 -2.91 9.33 10.34
N TYR A 147 -4.02 9.77 9.75
CA TYR A 147 -4.11 11.01 8.98
C TYR A 147 -3.83 12.24 9.83
N ASP A 148 -4.50 12.37 10.97
CA ASP A 148 -4.35 13.52 11.87
C ASP A 148 -2.92 13.59 12.42
N ALA A 149 -2.35 12.47 12.85
CA ALA A 149 -0.99 12.42 13.39
C ALA A 149 0.04 12.82 12.33
N LEU A 150 -0.05 12.29 11.11
CA LEU A 150 0.85 12.66 10.03
C LEU A 150 0.65 14.13 9.61
N ARG A 151 -0.60 14.61 9.50
CA ARG A 151 -0.91 16.01 9.14
C ARG A 151 -0.39 16.99 10.20
N GLN A 152 -0.59 16.70 11.48
CA GLN A 152 -0.12 17.54 12.59
C GLN A 152 1.41 17.63 12.67
N SER A 153 2.12 16.60 12.20
CA SER A 153 3.59 16.68 12.09
C SER A 153 4.04 17.77 11.09
N GLY A 154 3.15 18.20 10.19
CA GLY A 154 3.48 19.12 9.09
C GLY A 154 4.39 18.48 8.05
N LYS A 155 4.48 17.13 8.03
CA LYS A 155 5.39 16.38 7.17
C LYS A 155 4.69 15.63 6.06
N ARG A 156 5.46 15.42 4.99
CA ARG A 156 5.14 14.54 3.87
C ARG A 156 5.53 13.12 4.24
N GLY A 157 4.73 12.13 3.91
CA GLY A 157 4.96 10.76 4.33
C GLY A 157 3.79 9.84 4.06
N ALA A 158 3.84 8.65 4.66
CA ALA A 158 2.80 7.65 4.54
C ALA A 158 2.70 6.81 5.82
N VAL A 159 1.51 6.27 6.05
CA VAL A 159 1.21 5.33 7.13
C VAL A 159 0.41 4.18 6.56
N VAL A 160 0.86 2.95 6.83
CA VAL A 160 0.10 1.72 6.56
C VAL A 160 -0.06 0.96 7.87
N ALA A 161 -1.27 0.50 8.15
CA ALA A 161 -1.56 -0.39 9.27
C ALA A 161 -2.30 -1.62 8.78
N LEU A 162 -1.88 -2.79 9.25
CA LEU A 162 -2.40 -4.11 8.92
C LEU A 162 -2.89 -4.80 10.19
N GLU A 163 -3.93 -5.61 10.07
CA GLU A 163 -4.25 -6.64 11.05
C GLU A 163 -3.33 -7.87 10.79
N PRO A 164 -2.43 -8.24 11.72
CA PRO A 164 -1.40 -9.25 11.43
C PRO A 164 -1.94 -10.63 11.05
N LYS A 165 -3.02 -11.07 11.70
CA LYS A 165 -3.57 -12.43 11.54
C LYS A 165 -4.31 -12.65 10.22
N THR A 166 -4.68 -11.57 9.53
CA THR A 166 -5.56 -11.65 8.35
C THR A 166 -4.95 -10.97 7.12
N GLY A 167 -4.08 -9.98 7.30
CA GLY A 167 -3.61 -9.12 6.22
C GLY A 167 -4.55 -7.96 5.89
N ALA A 168 -5.64 -7.77 6.65
CA ALA A 168 -6.59 -6.68 6.42
C ALA A 168 -5.91 -5.31 6.60
N ILE A 169 -6.02 -4.44 5.60
CA ILE A 169 -5.47 -3.07 5.67
C ILE A 169 -6.41 -2.20 6.52
N LEU A 170 -5.99 -1.88 7.74
CA LEU A 170 -6.75 -1.05 8.68
C LEU A 170 -6.64 0.44 8.39
N ALA A 171 -5.49 0.89 7.87
CA ALA A 171 -5.28 2.26 7.44
C ALA A 171 -4.26 2.33 6.29
N MET A 172 -4.51 3.26 5.36
CA MET A 172 -3.65 3.56 4.21
C MET A 172 -3.68 5.07 3.96
N VAL A 173 -2.70 5.78 4.50
CA VAL A 173 -2.62 7.26 4.47
C VAL A 173 -1.36 7.68 3.72
N SER A 174 -1.51 8.63 2.79
CA SER A 174 -0.40 9.32 2.11
C SER A 174 -0.65 10.81 2.22
N LEU A 175 0.38 11.58 2.60
CA LEU A 175 0.34 13.04 2.65
C LEU A 175 1.57 13.65 1.95
N PRO A 176 1.44 14.80 1.26
CA PRO A 176 0.20 15.52 0.93
C PRO A 176 -0.78 14.68 0.12
N THR A 177 -2.07 15.06 0.19
CA THR A 177 -3.18 14.41 -0.50
C THR A 177 -4.01 15.44 -1.26
N TYR A 178 -5.12 15.03 -1.85
CA TYR A 178 -6.04 15.86 -2.65
C TYR A 178 -7.49 15.55 -2.29
N ASP A 179 -8.43 16.40 -2.69
CA ASP A 179 -9.86 16.09 -2.61
C ASP A 179 -10.33 15.44 -3.94
N PRO A 180 -10.76 14.16 -3.94
CA PRO A 180 -11.29 13.50 -5.12
C PRO A 180 -12.52 14.16 -5.73
N ALA A 181 -13.26 14.96 -4.95
CA ALA A 181 -14.43 15.68 -5.44
C ALA A 181 -14.06 16.72 -6.52
N GLU A 182 -12.88 17.34 -6.43
CA GLU A 182 -12.38 18.30 -7.41
C GLU A 182 -12.12 17.66 -8.79
N LEU A 183 -11.80 16.36 -8.79
CA LEU A 183 -11.53 15.57 -9.99
C LEU A 183 -12.73 14.78 -10.50
N SER A 184 -13.86 14.83 -9.77
CA SER A 184 -15.08 14.07 -10.08
C SER A 184 -16.24 14.96 -10.53
N LEU A 185 -15.92 16.17 -11.00
CA LEU A 185 -16.89 17.08 -11.62
C LEU A 185 -17.28 16.58 -13.02
N THR A 186 -18.46 16.98 -13.49
CA THR A 186 -18.94 16.66 -14.84
C THR A 186 -18.35 17.57 -15.92
N ASP A 187 -17.77 18.71 -15.54
CA ASP A 187 -17.17 19.68 -16.46
C ASP A 187 -15.71 19.37 -16.73
N LYS A 188 -15.44 18.75 -17.89
CA LYS A 188 -14.09 18.41 -18.36
C LYS A 188 -13.14 19.62 -18.37
N SER A 189 -13.65 20.81 -18.66
CA SER A 189 -12.84 22.03 -18.74
C SER A 189 -12.30 22.49 -17.37
N LYS A 190 -12.90 22.00 -16.28
CA LYS A 190 -12.43 22.23 -14.91
C LYS A 190 -11.57 21.06 -14.39
N VAL A 191 -11.99 19.84 -14.70
CA VAL A 191 -11.30 18.62 -14.20
C VAL A 191 -9.90 18.49 -14.76
N PHE A 192 -9.71 18.65 -16.08
CA PHE A 192 -8.40 18.39 -16.69
C PHE A 192 -7.32 19.37 -16.24
N PRO A 193 -7.56 20.70 -16.21
CA PRO A 193 -6.58 21.64 -15.67
C PRO A 193 -6.27 21.40 -14.20
N ARG A 194 -7.27 21.03 -13.38
CA ARG A 194 -7.04 20.73 -11.96
C ARG A 194 -6.21 19.47 -11.75
N TYR A 195 -6.46 18.43 -12.54
CA TYR A 195 -5.60 17.24 -12.55
C TYR A 195 -4.16 17.60 -12.92
N ASP A 196 -3.96 18.39 -13.98
CA ASP A 196 -2.64 18.82 -14.42
C ASP A 196 -1.91 19.67 -13.37
N GLU A 197 -2.64 20.50 -12.63
CA GLU A 197 -2.10 21.26 -11.50
C GLU A 197 -1.59 20.29 -10.41
N LEU A 198 -2.46 19.41 -9.90
CA LEU A 198 -2.12 18.41 -8.89
C LEU A 198 -0.96 17.50 -9.31
N ALA A 199 -0.89 17.14 -10.59
CA ALA A 199 0.19 16.32 -11.15
C ALA A 199 1.55 17.06 -11.20
N LYS A 200 1.54 18.39 -11.33
CA LYS A 200 2.75 19.23 -11.37
C LYS A 200 3.14 19.78 -9.99
N GLU A 201 2.27 19.67 -8.99
CA GLU A 201 2.56 20.12 -7.63
C GLU A 201 3.80 19.41 -7.06
N LYS A 202 4.73 20.19 -6.50
CA LYS A 202 5.98 19.67 -5.89
C LYS A 202 5.71 18.65 -4.77
N GLY A 203 4.57 18.79 -4.10
CA GLY A 203 4.12 17.89 -3.04
C GLY A 203 3.64 16.53 -3.56
N GLN A 204 3.41 16.37 -4.86
CA GLN A 204 2.87 15.16 -5.49
C GLN A 204 1.67 14.58 -4.71
N PRO A 205 0.58 15.35 -4.57
CA PRO A 205 -0.59 14.94 -3.79
C PRO A 205 -1.32 13.73 -4.39
N LEU A 206 -1.21 13.49 -5.70
CA LEU A 206 -1.82 12.32 -6.36
C LEU A 206 -1.09 11.00 -6.06
N LEU A 207 0.17 11.05 -5.64
CA LEU A 207 0.99 9.86 -5.39
C LEU A 207 0.51 9.11 -4.16
N ASN A 208 0.16 7.83 -4.30
CA ASN A 208 -0.07 6.98 -3.14
C ASN A 208 1.26 6.44 -2.62
N ARG A 209 1.91 7.18 -1.71
CA ARG A 209 3.20 6.82 -1.12
C ARG A 209 3.22 5.48 -0.39
N THR A 210 2.05 4.93 -0.04
CA THR A 210 1.97 3.64 0.65
C THR A 210 2.32 2.46 -0.25
N ILE A 211 2.10 2.59 -1.57
CA ILE A 211 2.25 1.49 -2.55
C ILE A 211 2.95 1.90 -3.84
N ASP A 212 2.88 3.15 -4.29
CA ASP A 212 3.39 3.57 -5.62
C ASP A 212 4.89 3.89 -5.61
N ARG A 213 5.51 4.04 -4.42
CA ARG A 213 6.90 4.45 -4.28
C ARG A 213 7.65 3.58 -3.29
N THR A 214 8.88 3.27 -3.66
CA THR A 214 9.87 2.63 -2.78
C THR A 214 10.85 3.66 -2.22
N TYR A 215 11.37 3.36 -1.04
CA TYR A 215 12.35 4.18 -0.32
C TYR A 215 13.38 3.28 0.34
N PRO A 216 14.59 3.79 0.64
CA PRO A 216 15.53 3.05 1.46
C PRO A 216 14.92 2.87 2.86
N PRO A 217 14.81 1.63 3.38
CA PRO A 217 14.20 1.36 4.68
C PRO A 217 15.13 1.79 5.84
N GLY A 218 16.43 1.89 5.59
CA GLY A 218 17.42 2.14 6.63
C GLY A 218 17.33 1.10 7.76
N SER A 219 17.55 1.54 9.00
CA SER A 219 17.65 0.64 10.15
C SER A 219 16.39 -0.18 10.49
N THR A 220 15.24 0.01 9.83
CA THR A 220 14.12 -0.93 9.96
C THR A 220 14.42 -2.27 9.27
N PHE A 221 15.21 -2.28 8.19
CA PHE A 221 15.61 -3.50 7.48
C PHE A 221 16.53 -4.41 8.31
N LYS A 222 17.20 -3.88 9.33
CA LYS A 222 17.96 -4.68 10.29
C LYS A 222 17.13 -5.78 10.94
N VAL A 223 15.80 -5.62 11.01
CA VAL A 223 14.90 -6.69 11.46
C VAL A 223 14.96 -7.90 10.52
N VAL A 224 14.99 -7.69 9.22
CA VAL A 224 15.14 -8.76 8.21
C VAL A 224 16.53 -9.38 8.27
N THR A 225 17.59 -8.56 8.41
CA THR A 225 18.95 -9.08 8.59
C THR A 225 19.10 -9.89 9.88
N MET A 226 18.47 -9.45 10.98
CA MET A 226 18.44 -10.22 12.23
C MET A 226 17.67 -11.53 12.06
N ALA A 227 16.54 -11.52 11.35
CA ALA A 227 15.78 -12.72 11.02
C ALA A 227 16.66 -13.74 10.28
N ALA A 228 17.34 -13.32 9.22
CA ALA A 228 18.25 -14.17 8.44
C ALA A 228 19.36 -14.75 9.32
N TYR A 229 19.92 -13.92 10.21
CA TYR A 229 21.01 -14.32 11.10
C TYR A 229 20.59 -15.33 12.16
N LEU A 230 19.35 -15.24 12.65
CA LEU A 230 18.78 -16.20 13.61
C LEU A 230 18.35 -17.51 12.94
N GLU A 231 17.77 -17.45 11.74
CA GLU A 231 17.34 -18.65 10.99
C GLU A 231 18.53 -19.46 10.46
N ASP A 232 19.68 -18.81 10.21
CA ASP A 232 20.93 -19.47 9.81
C ASP A 232 21.51 -20.41 10.89
N ASP A 233 21.20 -20.15 12.17
CA ASP A 233 21.71 -20.93 13.30
C ASP A 233 20.80 -20.78 14.52
N SER A 234 20.00 -21.82 14.77
CA SER A 234 18.98 -21.85 15.82
C SER A 234 19.55 -21.71 17.25
N SER A 235 20.85 -21.93 17.45
CA SER A 235 21.51 -21.71 18.74
C SER A 235 21.61 -20.21 19.10
N ARG A 236 21.44 -19.32 18.12
CA ARG A 236 21.50 -17.88 18.32
C ARG A 236 20.21 -17.36 18.94
N GLY A 237 20.35 -16.32 19.76
CA GLY A 237 19.23 -15.65 20.40
C GLY A 237 19.61 -14.28 20.94
N PRO A 238 18.71 -13.62 21.69
CA PRO A 238 18.90 -12.24 22.15
C PRO A 238 20.24 -11.98 22.86
N GLN A 239 20.76 -12.98 23.58
CA GLN A 239 22.02 -12.89 24.35
C GLN A 239 23.27 -13.33 23.59
N THR A 240 23.14 -13.82 22.36
CA THR A 240 24.30 -14.13 21.51
C THR A 240 25.13 -12.86 21.32
N THR A 241 26.45 -12.99 21.56
CA THR A 241 27.38 -11.87 21.44
C THR A 241 27.96 -11.81 20.04
N VAL A 242 28.07 -10.60 19.50
CA VAL A 242 28.62 -10.32 18.17
C VAL A 242 29.63 -9.19 18.23
N GLU A 243 30.53 -9.16 17.25
CA GLU A 243 31.48 -8.08 17.08
C GLU A 243 30.77 -6.77 16.74
N ALA A 244 31.22 -5.70 17.39
CA ALA A 244 30.68 -4.36 17.26
C ALA A 244 31.82 -3.33 17.18
N PRO A 245 32.69 -3.42 16.15
CA PRO A 245 33.78 -2.47 16.01
C PRO A 245 33.22 -1.06 15.86
N GLN A 246 33.98 -0.04 16.27
CA GLN A 246 33.54 1.36 16.14
C GLN A 246 33.30 1.75 14.67
N ARG A 247 34.15 1.22 13.78
CA ARG A 247 34.02 1.30 12.33
C ARG A 247 34.24 -0.09 11.76
N LEU A 248 33.33 -0.52 10.89
CA LEU A 248 33.50 -1.75 10.13
C LEU A 248 34.25 -1.42 8.84
N THR A 249 35.42 -2.03 8.64
CA THR A 249 36.14 -1.94 7.38
C THR A 249 35.37 -2.72 6.32
N LEU A 250 35.12 -2.07 5.17
CA LEU A 250 34.46 -2.72 4.06
C LEU A 250 35.51 -3.33 3.10
N PRO A 251 35.29 -4.56 2.60
CA PRO A 251 36.25 -5.22 1.73
C PRO A 251 36.40 -4.47 0.40
N ASN A 252 37.60 -4.51 -0.18
CA ASN A 252 37.92 -3.95 -1.49
C ASN A 252 37.66 -2.44 -1.66
N THR A 253 37.61 -1.68 -0.55
CA THR A 253 37.45 -0.23 -0.55
C THR A 253 38.20 0.40 0.63
N THR A 254 38.44 1.71 0.57
CA THR A 254 38.92 2.51 1.71
C THR A 254 37.76 3.02 2.58
N ALA A 255 36.51 2.82 2.15
CA ALA A 255 35.34 3.21 2.91
C ALA A 255 35.17 2.35 4.17
N THR A 256 34.59 2.95 5.21
CA THR A 256 34.20 2.25 6.43
C THR A 256 32.74 2.52 6.71
N LEU A 257 32.05 1.57 7.32
CA LEU A 257 30.70 1.74 7.83
C LEU A 257 30.77 2.17 9.31
N PRO A 258 30.38 3.40 9.67
CA PRO A 258 30.33 3.83 11.06
C PRO A 258 28.96 3.52 11.70
N ASN A 259 28.91 3.47 13.03
CA ASN A 259 27.64 3.64 13.75
C ASN A 259 27.17 5.10 13.67
N TYR A 260 25.89 5.32 13.99
CA TYR A 260 25.30 6.65 14.04
C TYR A 260 26.14 7.62 14.89
N GLY A 261 26.41 8.81 14.36
CA GLY A 261 27.24 9.83 15.02
C GLY A 261 28.71 9.45 15.22
N GLY A 262 29.20 8.36 14.61
CA GLY A 262 30.56 7.85 14.83
C GLY A 262 30.80 7.21 16.20
N ALA A 263 29.73 6.96 16.96
CA ALA A 263 29.79 6.40 18.30
C ALA A 263 30.27 4.94 18.29
N ALA A 264 30.84 4.49 19.41
CA ALA A 264 31.06 3.06 19.62
C ALA A 264 29.71 2.37 19.93
N CYS A 265 29.54 1.15 19.43
CA CYS A 265 28.45 0.29 19.85
C CYS A 265 28.97 -0.61 20.98
N GLY A 266 28.75 -0.18 22.23
CA GLY A 266 29.33 -0.84 23.39
C GLY A 266 30.87 -0.77 23.39
N SER A 267 31.52 -1.83 23.86
CA SER A 267 32.97 -1.93 24.04
C SER A 267 33.63 -2.91 23.05
N GLY A 268 33.18 -2.91 21.79
CA GLY A 268 33.74 -3.75 20.71
C GLY A 268 33.02 -5.09 20.50
N GLN A 269 32.22 -5.54 21.47
CA GLN A 269 31.30 -6.67 21.35
C GLN A 269 30.01 -6.33 22.11
N VAL A 270 28.87 -6.80 21.61
CA VAL A 270 27.55 -6.58 22.21
C VAL A 270 26.64 -7.77 21.98
N THR A 271 25.56 -7.88 22.75
CA THR A 271 24.50 -8.87 22.49
C THR A 271 23.64 -8.46 21.30
N LEU A 272 23.01 -9.42 20.61
CA LEU A 272 22.09 -9.15 19.49
C LEU A 272 20.95 -8.21 19.91
N VAL A 273 20.38 -8.39 21.11
CA VAL A 273 19.35 -7.49 21.63
C VAL A 273 19.86 -6.06 21.78
N PHE A 274 21.07 -5.87 22.30
CA PHE A 274 21.66 -4.54 22.47
C PHE A 274 21.98 -3.91 21.11
N ALA A 275 22.50 -4.69 20.16
CA ALA A 275 22.76 -4.22 18.81
C ALA A 275 21.50 -3.70 18.12
N LEU A 276 20.37 -4.41 18.27
CA LEU A 276 19.08 -3.98 17.71
C LEU A 276 18.50 -2.78 18.47
N GLU A 277 18.54 -2.82 19.81
CA GLU A 277 18.07 -1.75 20.72
C GLU A 277 18.75 -0.41 20.43
N ARG A 278 20.08 -0.41 20.32
CA ARG A 278 20.90 0.76 20.00
C ARG A 278 21.05 1.01 18.51
N SER A 279 20.44 0.14 17.69
CA SER A 279 20.42 0.26 16.24
C SER A 279 21.83 0.38 15.65
N CYS A 280 22.80 -0.38 16.17
CA CYS A 280 24.18 -0.31 15.71
C CYS A 280 24.30 -0.72 14.24
N ASN A 281 25.09 -0.02 13.44
CA ASN A 281 25.31 -0.35 12.04
C ASN A 281 26.37 -1.44 11.88
N THR A 282 27.45 -1.37 12.67
CA THR A 282 28.61 -2.22 12.45
C THR A 282 28.35 -3.72 12.67
N PRO A 283 27.60 -4.17 13.69
CA PRO A 283 27.27 -5.59 13.81
C PRO A 283 26.37 -6.06 12.65
N PHE A 284 25.44 -5.22 12.17
CA PHE A 284 24.50 -5.59 11.10
C PHE A 284 25.14 -5.61 9.72
N GLY A 285 26.04 -4.67 9.44
CA GLY A 285 26.88 -4.74 8.25
C GLY A 285 27.71 -6.03 8.25
N LYS A 286 28.31 -6.38 9.39
CA LYS A 286 29.07 -7.62 9.53
C LYS A 286 28.20 -8.88 9.41
N MET A 287 27.03 -8.93 10.05
CA MET A 287 26.08 -10.04 9.89
C MET A 287 25.68 -10.21 8.42
N GLY A 288 25.43 -9.11 7.70
CA GLY A 288 25.17 -9.15 6.26
C GLY A 288 26.30 -9.76 5.44
N MET A 289 27.55 -9.36 5.72
CA MET A 289 28.74 -9.92 5.06
C MET A 289 28.93 -11.42 5.39
N ASP A 290 28.78 -11.80 6.66
CA ASP A 290 28.94 -13.18 7.13
C ASP A 290 27.86 -14.11 6.55
N LEU A 291 26.64 -13.61 6.36
CA LEU A 291 25.54 -14.34 5.69
C LEU A 291 25.72 -14.41 4.17
N GLY A 292 26.24 -13.34 3.57
CA GLY A 292 26.32 -13.14 2.12
C GLY A 292 24.98 -12.75 1.48
N TYR A 293 25.04 -12.32 0.22
CA TYR A 293 23.88 -11.87 -0.55
C TYR A 293 22.75 -12.90 -0.58
N ASP A 294 23.07 -14.16 -0.85
CA ASP A 294 22.07 -15.20 -1.13
C ASP A 294 21.14 -15.45 0.07
N LYS A 295 21.69 -15.54 1.28
CA LYS A 295 20.89 -15.78 2.50
C LYS A 295 20.03 -14.58 2.88
N VAL A 296 20.56 -13.36 2.75
CA VAL A 296 19.79 -12.14 3.04
C VAL A 296 18.68 -11.94 2.01
N GLN A 297 18.95 -12.22 0.73
CA GLN A 297 17.97 -12.19 -0.34
C GLN A 297 16.88 -13.26 -0.14
N GLU A 298 17.26 -14.49 0.20
CA GLU A 298 16.30 -15.56 0.47
C GLU A 298 15.37 -15.16 1.63
N GLN A 299 15.93 -14.68 2.74
CA GLN A 299 15.13 -14.22 3.86
C GLN A 299 14.21 -13.06 3.49
N SER A 300 14.69 -12.13 2.67
CA SER A 300 13.93 -10.99 2.15
C SER A 300 12.73 -11.46 1.31
N ALA A 301 12.94 -12.43 0.42
CA ALA A 301 11.88 -13.03 -0.39
C ALA A 301 10.83 -13.75 0.47
N LYS A 302 11.24 -14.43 1.56
CA LYS A 302 10.30 -15.03 2.52
C LYS A 302 9.42 -14.00 3.24
N PHE A 303 9.81 -12.73 3.28
CA PHE A 303 8.93 -11.63 3.74
C PHE A 303 8.03 -11.04 2.64
N GLY A 304 8.06 -11.60 1.42
CA GLY A 304 7.24 -11.19 0.27
C GLY A 304 7.92 -10.20 -0.68
N MET A 305 9.21 -9.90 -0.50
CA MET A 305 9.94 -9.01 -1.40
C MET A 305 10.24 -9.67 -2.74
N GLY A 306 10.31 -8.88 -3.81
CA GLY A 306 10.54 -9.37 -5.17
C GLY A 306 9.32 -9.97 -5.88
N GLU A 307 8.26 -10.32 -5.13
CA GLU A 307 7.00 -10.80 -5.68
C GLU A 307 6.09 -9.65 -6.12
N PRO A 308 5.40 -9.75 -7.28
CA PRO A 308 4.36 -8.80 -7.66
C PRO A 308 3.20 -8.82 -6.66
N LEU A 309 2.83 -7.66 -6.13
CA LEU A 309 1.74 -7.49 -5.17
C LEU A 309 0.65 -6.54 -5.71
N ALA A 310 -0.61 -6.79 -5.33
CA ALA A 310 -1.74 -5.91 -5.66
C ALA A 310 -2.80 -5.88 -4.54
N ILE A 311 -3.39 -4.72 -4.26
CA ILE A 311 -4.32 -4.52 -3.12
C ILE A 311 -5.56 -3.62 -3.37
N PRO A 312 -6.40 -3.77 -4.41
CA PRO A 312 -6.22 -4.45 -5.70
C PRO A 312 -5.43 -3.58 -6.71
N MET A 313 -4.92 -2.42 -6.29
CA MET A 313 -4.02 -1.60 -7.09
C MET A 313 -2.63 -2.25 -7.13
N PRO A 314 -1.89 -2.17 -8.24
CA PRO A 314 -0.53 -2.67 -8.30
C PRO A 314 0.35 -1.96 -7.26
N VAL A 315 1.20 -2.72 -6.59
CA VAL A 315 2.16 -2.23 -5.61
C VAL A 315 3.53 -2.17 -6.26
N ALA A 316 4.25 -1.07 -6.09
CA ALA A 316 5.64 -0.96 -6.52
C ALA A 316 6.47 -2.07 -5.86
N GLN A 317 7.25 -2.77 -6.66
CA GLN A 317 8.01 -3.91 -6.18
C GLN A 317 9.11 -3.46 -5.21
N SER A 318 9.10 -4.04 -4.02
CA SER A 318 10.18 -3.86 -3.04
C SER A 318 11.27 -4.90 -3.29
N ASP A 319 12.52 -4.50 -3.11
CA ASP A 319 13.69 -5.33 -3.44
C ASP A 319 14.86 -5.01 -2.50
N PHE A 320 15.64 -6.02 -2.15
CA PHE A 320 16.91 -5.86 -1.43
C PHE A 320 17.98 -5.22 -2.33
N GLY A 321 17.84 -5.41 -3.65
CA GLY A 321 18.74 -4.90 -4.67
C GLY A 321 19.49 -6.03 -5.39
N PRO A 322 20.23 -5.70 -6.46
CA PRO A 322 20.94 -6.69 -7.26
C PRO A 322 22.12 -7.31 -6.50
N ARG A 323 22.59 -8.47 -6.98
CA ARG A 323 23.83 -9.08 -6.50
C ARG A 323 25.02 -8.17 -6.81
N GLU A 324 25.61 -7.61 -5.77
CA GLU A 324 26.82 -6.77 -5.82
C GLU A 324 27.95 -7.42 -4.99
N ASP A 325 28.96 -6.63 -4.60
CA ASP A 325 30.06 -7.07 -3.74
C ASP A 325 29.67 -7.12 -2.24
N GLU A 326 30.56 -7.67 -1.42
CA GLU A 326 30.34 -7.84 0.02
C GLU A 326 30.19 -6.50 0.75
N ALA A 327 30.84 -5.43 0.28
CA ALA A 327 30.66 -4.08 0.82
C ALA A 327 29.24 -3.54 0.59
N ALA A 328 28.69 -3.77 -0.61
CA ALA A 328 27.31 -3.44 -0.94
C ALA A 328 26.31 -4.27 -0.12
N VAL A 329 26.57 -5.57 0.11
CA VAL A 329 25.75 -6.41 0.99
C VAL A 329 25.73 -5.87 2.42
N ALA A 330 26.88 -5.42 2.94
CA ALA A 330 26.96 -4.82 4.27
C ALA A 330 26.07 -3.57 4.39
N MET A 331 26.07 -2.71 3.36
CA MET A 331 25.22 -1.52 3.31
C MET A 331 23.74 -1.85 3.10
N ALA A 332 23.42 -2.79 2.21
CA ALA A 332 22.05 -3.22 1.96
C ALA A 332 21.43 -3.89 3.20
N SER A 333 22.23 -4.60 4.00
CA SER A 333 21.83 -5.23 5.26
C SER A 333 21.52 -4.24 6.39
N ILE A 334 21.86 -2.97 6.23
CA ILE A 334 21.38 -1.89 7.12
C ILE A 334 20.30 -1.03 6.47
N GLY A 335 19.76 -1.47 5.33
CA GLY A 335 18.69 -0.81 4.59
C GLY A 335 19.12 0.38 3.73
N GLN A 336 20.39 0.42 3.32
CA GLN A 336 20.96 1.46 2.44
C GLN A 336 21.28 0.88 1.05
N ARG A 337 22.02 1.64 0.22
CA ARG A 337 22.45 1.23 -1.12
C ARG A 337 21.25 1.00 -2.05
N SER A 338 21.05 -0.23 -2.51
CA SER A 338 20.04 -0.60 -3.50
C SER A 338 18.74 -1.12 -2.88
N ASN A 339 18.71 -1.24 -1.55
CA ASN A 339 17.57 -1.75 -0.80
C ASN A 339 16.42 -0.74 -0.79
N GLN A 340 15.28 -1.12 -1.33
CA GLN A 340 14.16 -0.23 -1.62
C GLN A 340 12.82 -0.89 -1.25
N MET A 341 12.04 -0.22 -0.40
CA MET A 341 10.80 -0.76 0.17
C MET A 341 9.62 0.20 0.04
N THR A 342 8.44 -0.34 -0.25
CA THR A 342 7.19 0.39 -0.02
C THR A 342 6.84 0.39 1.48
N PRO A 343 6.09 1.39 1.98
CA PRO A 343 5.52 1.34 3.32
C PRO A 343 4.65 0.11 3.56
N LEU A 344 3.89 -0.35 2.56
CA LEU A 344 3.13 -1.59 2.67
C LEU A 344 4.03 -2.80 2.94
N GLN A 345 5.14 -2.97 2.20
CA GLN A 345 6.08 -4.07 2.43
C GLN A 345 6.69 -4.04 3.83
N MET A 346 7.06 -2.85 4.32
CA MET A 346 7.58 -2.70 5.69
C MET A 346 6.53 -3.03 6.76
N ALA A 347 5.26 -2.73 6.50
CA ALA A 347 4.16 -3.13 7.38
C ALA A 347 3.95 -4.65 7.36
N MET A 348 4.08 -5.29 6.19
CA MET A 348 4.02 -6.75 6.04
C MET A 348 5.16 -7.46 6.80
N ILE A 349 6.38 -6.94 6.77
CA ILE A 349 7.51 -7.46 7.58
C ILE A 349 7.15 -7.43 9.07
N SER A 350 6.62 -6.30 9.55
CA SER A 350 6.19 -6.18 10.94
C SER A 350 5.01 -7.10 11.26
N ALA A 351 4.08 -7.31 10.32
CA ALA A 351 2.93 -8.19 10.47
C ALA A 351 3.35 -9.66 10.53
N GLY A 352 4.29 -10.10 9.70
CA GLY A 352 4.80 -11.47 9.71
C GLY A 352 5.44 -11.85 11.04
N ILE A 353 6.23 -10.96 11.64
CA ILE A 353 6.82 -11.19 12.96
C ILE A 353 5.74 -11.20 14.04
N ALA A 354 4.77 -10.30 13.94
CA ALA A 354 3.63 -10.24 14.85
C ALA A 354 2.72 -11.47 14.75
N ASN A 355 2.70 -12.14 13.60
CA ASN A 355 1.91 -13.31 13.29
C ASN A 355 2.77 -14.59 13.31
N GLU A 356 3.68 -14.68 14.28
CA GLU A 356 4.46 -15.88 14.59
C GLU A 356 5.30 -16.43 13.42
N GLY A 357 5.64 -15.57 12.46
CA GLY A 357 6.43 -15.90 11.28
C GLY A 357 5.65 -15.93 9.98
N THR A 358 4.32 -16.07 10.03
CA THR A 358 3.48 -16.17 8.83
C THR A 358 3.12 -14.79 8.29
N VAL A 359 3.51 -14.50 7.05
CA VAL A 359 3.13 -13.27 6.34
C VAL A 359 1.81 -13.52 5.62
N MET A 360 0.76 -12.76 5.95
CA MET A 360 -0.52 -12.81 5.26
C MET A 360 -0.49 -11.98 3.96
N LYS A 361 -1.25 -12.40 2.94
CA LYS A 361 -1.49 -11.57 1.75
C LYS A 361 -2.30 -10.34 2.18
N PRO A 362 -1.82 -9.12 1.95
CA PRO A 362 -2.58 -7.93 2.32
C PRO A 362 -3.80 -7.76 1.42
N TYR A 363 -4.91 -7.28 1.96
CA TYR A 363 -6.12 -7.04 1.17
C TYR A 363 -6.88 -5.78 1.61
N LEU A 364 -7.40 -5.06 0.61
CA LEU A 364 -8.14 -3.80 0.81
C LEU A 364 -9.65 -3.97 0.64
N VAL A 365 -10.11 -4.77 -0.33
CA VAL A 365 -11.53 -5.05 -0.54
C VAL A 365 -11.92 -6.19 0.40
N LYS A 366 -12.80 -5.91 1.36
CA LYS A 366 -13.28 -6.89 2.32
C LYS A 366 -14.45 -7.69 1.76
N LYS A 367 -15.40 -6.99 1.12
CA LYS A 367 -16.65 -7.59 0.66
C LYS A 367 -17.27 -6.75 -0.45
N VAL A 368 -17.87 -7.41 -1.43
CA VAL A 368 -18.71 -6.79 -2.45
C VAL A 368 -20.14 -7.26 -2.25
N THR A 369 -21.07 -6.31 -2.20
CA THR A 369 -22.50 -6.60 -2.10
C THR A 369 -23.23 -5.97 -3.28
N ASP A 370 -24.37 -6.52 -3.64
CA ASP A 370 -25.24 -5.86 -4.61
C ASP A 370 -25.89 -4.57 -4.03
N ALA A 371 -26.81 -3.97 -4.77
CA ALA A 371 -27.56 -2.80 -4.30
C ALA A 371 -28.54 -3.11 -3.16
N LYS A 372 -28.92 -4.38 -2.95
CA LYS A 372 -29.89 -4.84 -1.93
C LYS A 372 -29.21 -5.31 -0.62
N GLY A 373 -27.88 -5.47 -0.63
CA GLY A 373 -27.05 -5.93 0.49
C GLY A 373 -26.64 -7.40 0.44
N ASP A 374 -27.02 -8.13 -0.61
CA ASP A 374 -26.64 -9.54 -0.81
C ASP A 374 -25.16 -9.63 -1.19
N THR A 375 -24.41 -10.55 -0.55
CA THR A 375 -23.00 -10.80 -0.85
C THR A 375 -22.83 -11.31 -2.28
N ILE A 376 -21.90 -10.70 -3.01
CA ILE A 376 -21.40 -11.17 -4.31
C ILE A 376 -20.03 -11.82 -4.13
N GLU A 377 -19.15 -11.16 -3.38
CA GLU A 377 -17.78 -11.59 -3.12
C GLU A 377 -17.41 -11.22 -1.68
N GLU A 378 -16.60 -12.04 -1.03
CA GLU A 378 -16.03 -11.78 0.29
C GLU A 378 -14.58 -12.24 0.28
N ALA A 379 -13.69 -11.45 0.86
CA ALA A 379 -12.26 -11.71 0.79
C ALA A 379 -11.87 -12.97 1.58
N GLU A 380 -11.01 -13.78 0.98
CA GLU A 380 -10.36 -14.91 1.63
C GLU A 380 -9.08 -14.44 2.34
N GLN A 381 -8.80 -15.02 3.51
CA GLN A 381 -7.60 -14.72 4.30
C GLN A 381 -6.51 -15.71 3.94
N ASP A 382 -5.64 -15.31 3.03
CA ASP A 382 -4.58 -16.15 2.49
C ASP A 382 -3.22 -15.88 3.14
N GLU A 383 -2.49 -16.95 3.43
CA GLU A 383 -1.06 -16.87 3.72
C GLU A 383 -0.28 -16.57 2.43
N LEU A 384 0.69 -15.67 2.51
CA LEU A 384 1.63 -15.38 1.42
C LEU A 384 2.83 -16.31 1.53
N THR A 385 3.49 -16.30 2.68
CA THR A 385 4.74 -17.02 2.96
C THR A 385 4.91 -17.28 4.45
N GLU A 386 5.76 -18.24 4.80
CA GLU A 386 6.35 -18.37 6.13
C GLU A 386 7.73 -17.68 6.11
N ALA A 387 7.84 -16.55 6.80
CA ALA A 387 9.06 -15.74 6.80
C ALA A 387 10.14 -16.32 7.71
N VAL A 388 9.76 -16.70 8.93
CA VAL A 388 10.67 -17.21 9.96
C VAL A 388 9.94 -18.26 10.79
N SER A 389 10.69 -19.10 11.49
CA SER A 389 10.09 -19.97 12.51
C SER A 389 9.40 -19.18 13.63
N THR A 390 8.42 -19.78 14.30
CA THR A 390 7.76 -19.22 15.49
C THR A 390 8.75 -18.86 16.59
N GLU A 391 9.81 -19.66 16.76
CA GLU A 391 10.87 -19.39 17.73
C GLU A 391 11.64 -18.11 17.38
N THR A 392 12.02 -17.93 16.11
CA THR A 392 12.68 -16.71 15.64
C THR A 392 11.74 -15.51 15.72
N ALA A 393 10.45 -15.65 15.39
CA ALA A 393 9.47 -14.59 15.56
C ALA A 393 9.37 -14.12 17.03
N ALA A 394 9.35 -15.06 17.98
CA ALA A 394 9.37 -14.75 19.41
C ALA A 394 10.66 -14.04 19.84
N LYS A 395 11.83 -14.53 19.40
CA LYS A 395 13.13 -13.87 19.65
C LYS A 395 13.15 -12.44 19.10
N LEU A 396 12.66 -12.23 17.88
CA LEU A 396 12.57 -10.91 17.25
C LEU A 396 11.60 -9.99 17.98
N ARG A 397 10.41 -10.49 18.34
CA ARG A 397 9.43 -9.73 19.14
C ARG A 397 10.07 -9.20 20.41
N ASP A 398 10.72 -10.04 21.20
CA ASP A 398 11.27 -9.65 22.50
C ASP A 398 12.40 -8.60 22.33
N MET A 399 13.24 -8.75 21.29
CA MET A 399 14.25 -7.73 20.96
C MET A 399 13.61 -6.41 20.50
N MET A 400 12.56 -6.46 19.68
CA MET A 400 11.80 -5.28 19.24
C MET A 400 11.05 -4.60 20.38
N VAL A 401 10.60 -5.34 21.40
CA VAL A 401 10.07 -4.77 22.65
C VAL A 401 11.17 -4.03 23.41
N SER A 402 12.41 -4.55 23.46
CA SER A 402 13.53 -3.83 24.08
C SER A 402 13.86 -2.52 23.35
N VAL A 403 13.76 -2.48 22.01
CA VAL A 403 13.97 -1.24 21.24
C VAL A 403 13.01 -0.14 21.67
N VAL A 404 11.76 -0.47 21.99
CA VAL A 404 10.75 0.50 22.45
C VAL A 404 10.90 0.79 23.94
N SER A 405 11.25 -0.20 24.76
CA SER A 405 11.34 0.00 26.21
C SER A 405 12.60 0.75 26.62
N ASN A 406 13.73 0.43 25.99
CA ASN A 406 15.07 0.84 26.41
C ASN A 406 15.87 1.56 25.31
N GLY A 407 15.39 1.51 24.06
CA GLY A 407 16.16 1.89 22.88
C GLY A 407 15.64 3.12 22.15
N THR A 408 15.91 3.12 20.84
CA THR A 408 15.68 4.27 19.95
C THR A 408 14.20 4.58 19.67
N ALA A 409 13.27 3.71 20.09
CA ALA A 409 11.84 3.85 19.81
C ALA A 409 10.99 4.18 21.06
N ASN A 410 11.59 4.70 22.13
CA ASN A 410 10.90 4.98 23.40
C ASN A 410 9.65 5.85 23.31
N ARG A 411 9.56 6.76 22.33
CA ARG A 411 8.38 7.62 22.10
C ARG A 411 7.18 6.85 21.52
N ALA A 412 7.36 5.59 21.13
CA ALA A 412 6.28 4.72 20.68
C ALA A 412 5.52 4.01 21.81
N GLN A 413 5.96 4.15 23.07
CA GLN A 413 5.34 3.47 24.21
C GLN A 413 3.87 3.89 24.40
N VAL A 414 3.00 2.88 24.51
CA VAL A 414 1.57 3.03 24.81
C VAL A 414 1.34 2.58 26.26
N PRO A 415 0.73 3.42 27.13
CA PRO A 415 0.50 3.05 28.53
C PRO A 415 -0.26 1.73 28.70
N GLY A 416 0.32 0.81 29.46
CA GLY A 416 -0.28 -0.50 29.76
C GLY A 416 -0.28 -1.49 28.59
N VAL A 417 0.48 -1.23 27.53
CA VAL A 417 0.60 -2.11 26.36
C VAL A 417 2.08 -2.32 26.04
N GLN A 418 2.51 -3.57 25.92
CA GLN A 418 3.83 -3.86 25.35
C GLN A 418 3.81 -3.60 23.85
N VAL A 419 4.71 -2.74 23.39
CA VAL A 419 4.85 -2.37 21.98
C VAL A 419 6.18 -2.92 21.48
N ALA A 420 6.16 -3.65 20.37
CA ALA A 420 7.35 -4.06 19.66
C ALA A 420 7.57 -3.12 18.48
N GLY A 421 8.79 -2.64 18.24
CA GLY A 421 9.05 -1.79 17.08
C GLY A 421 10.50 -1.57 16.76
N LYS A 422 10.74 -0.93 15.61
CA LYS A 422 12.06 -0.53 15.15
C LYS A 422 11.98 0.79 14.43
N THR A 423 12.84 1.73 14.82
CA THR A 423 13.03 2.98 14.08
C THR A 423 14.07 2.82 12.98
N GLY A 424 13.91 3.59 11.91
CA GLY A 424 14.88 3.72 10.83
C GLY A 424 15.16 5.17 10.52
N THR A 425 16.40 5.43 10.12
CA THR A 425 16.82 6.69 9.54
C THR A 425 17.58 6.29 8.28
N ALA A 426 17.04 6.64 7.11
CA ALA A 426 17.64 6.28 5.83
C ALA A 426 18.23 7.53 5.17
N GLU A 427 19.52 7.47 4.87
CA GLU A 427 20.21 8.59 4.22
C GLU A 427 19.74 8.70 2.75
N THR A 428 19.59 9.91 2.26
CA THR A 428 19.12 10.15 0.89
C THR A 428 20.28 10.58 0.00
N SER A 429 20.72 11.83 0.14
CA SER A 429 21.91 12.36 -0.50
C SER A 429 22.62 13.36 0.42
N ASP A 430 23.87 13.67 0.11
CA ASP A 430 24.67 14.63 0.86
C ASP A 430 23.91 15.96 1.03
N ASN A 431 23.80 16.41 2.28
CA ASN A 431 23.07 17.61 2.72
C ASN A 431 21.54 17.58 2.62
N GLN A 432 20.91 16.43 2.36
CA GLN A 432 19.47 16.28 2.53
C GLN A 432 19.13 15.60 3.86
N PRO A 433 18.03 16.02 4.53
CA PRO A 433 17.53 15.28 5.68
C PRO A 433 17.29 13.81 5.33
N PRO A 434 17.44 12.89 6.28
CA PRO A 434 17.11 11.49 6.04
C PRO A 434 15.59 11.26 5.98
N HIS A 435 15.18 10.10 5.46
CA HIS A 435 13.84 9.58 5.70
C HIS A 435 13.74 9.00 7.10
N ALA A 436 12.66 9.33 7.81
CA ALA A 436 12.39 8.80 9.14
C ALA A 436 11.37 7.66 9.04
N TRP A 437 11.77 6.47 9.48
CA TRP A 437 10.97 5.26 9.45
C TRP A 437 10.61 4.77 10.85
N PHE A 438 9.47 4.12 10.96
CA PHE A 438 9.11 3.33 12.11
C PHE A 438 8.24 2.14 11.68
N ILE A 439 8.61 0.93 12.08
CA ILE A 439 7.76 -0.26 11.99
C ILE A 439 7.41 -0.73 13.40
N SER A 440 6.23 -1.26 13.59
CA SER A 440 5.77 -1.65 14.92
C SER A 440 4.58 -2.59 14.87
N PHE A 441 4.40 -3.35 15.94
CA PHE A 441 3.17 -4.06 16.21
C PHE A 441 2.83 -4.04 17.71
N ALA A 442 1.53 -4.08 18.00
CA ALA A 442 1.03 -4.04 19.36
C ALA A 442 -0.37 -4.69 19.51
N PRO A 443 -0.69 -5.18 20.72
CA PRO A 443 0.23 -5.53 21.81
C PRO A 443 1.23 -6.61 21.35
N ALA A 444 2.44 -6.67 21.90
CA ALA A 444 3.47 -7.58 21.42
C ALA A 444 3.07 -9.07 21.53
N GLU A 445 2.33 -9.46 22.58
CA GLU A 445 1.95 -10.85 22.85
C GLU A 445 0.69 -11.34 22.11
N ASP A 446 -0.28 -10.47 21.84
CA ASP A 446 -1.47 -10.78 21.02
C ASP A 446 -1.74 -9.63 20.03
N PRO A 447 -0.93 -9.52 18.96
CA PRO A 447 -0.94 -8.35 18.10
C PRO A 447 -2.28 -8.13 17.40
N LYS A 448 -2.79 -6.90 17.50
CA LYS A 448 -4.01 -6.44 16.81
C LYS A 448 -3.71 -5.53 15.64
N VAL A 449 -2.51 -4.94 15.62
CA VAL A 449 -2.04 -4.09 14.54
C VAL A 449 -0.55 -4.28 14.35
N ALA A 450 -0.12 -4.34 13.10
CA ALA A 450 1.23 -4.07 12.66
C ALA A 450 1.22 -2.87 11.71
N LEU A 451 2.27 -2.06 11.70
CA LEU A 451 2.28 -0.81 10.92
C LEU A 451 3.66 -0.46 10.41
N ALA A 452 3.67 0.42 9.42
CA ALA A 452 4.84 1.16 8.98
C ALA A 452 4.49 2.64 8.80
N VAL A 453 5.38 3.50 9.26
CA VAL A 453 5.36 4.95 9.05
C VAL A 453 6.63 5.35 8.34
N ILE A 454 6.49 6.10 7.25
CA ILE A 454 7.58 6.86 6.64
C ILE A 454 7.26 8.35 6.70
N VAL A 455 8.25 9.15 7.08
CA VAL A 455 8.27 10.59 6.90
C VAL A 455 9.40 10.93 5.94
N GLU A 456 9.04 11.49 4.78
CA GLU A 456 9.98 11.83 3.72
C GLU A 456 10.89 13.00 4.12
N SER A 457 12.07 13.02 3.53
CA SER A 457 13.07 14.06 3.71
C SER A 457 12.58 15.39 3.14
N GLY A 458 13.08 16.50 3.71
CA GLY A 458 12.83 17.84 3.18
C GLY A 458 11.38 18.33 3.30
N ALA A 459 10.52 17.64 4.06
CA ALA A 459 9.20 18.15 4.39
C ALA A 459 9.36 19.42 5.26
N ALA A 460 8.81 20.53 4.77
CA ALA A 460 9.12 21.90 5.20
C ALA A 460 9.30 22.09 6.72
N ASN A 461 10.31 22.88 7.10
CA ASN A 461 10.57 23.37 8.46
C ASN A 461 10.98 22.36 9.56
N VAL A 462 11.79 21.34 9.27
CA VAL A 462 12.53 20.64 10.36
C VAL A 462 14.00 20.53 9.96
N GLY A 463 14.89 20.94 10.87
CA GLY A 463 16.34 20.80 10.72
C GLY A 463 16.79 19.34 10.75
N ALA A 464 18.08 19.10 11.02
CA ALA A 464 18.70 17.77 11.07
C ALA A 464 18.13 16.77 12.12
N GLU A 465 17.00 17.10 12.77
CA GLU A 465 16.38 16.34 13.87
C GLU A 465 15.31 15.32 13.42
N ALA A 466 15.08 15.13 12.12
CA ALA A 466 14.14 14.14 11.60
C ALA A 466 14.67 12.71 11.75
N THR A 467 14.55 12.13 12.94
CA THR A 467 14.86 10.72 13.22
C THR A 467 13.59 9.88 13.27
N GLY A 468 13.70 8.58 12.96
CA GLY A 468 12.59 7.63 13.11
C GLY A 468 11.95 7.67 14.50
N GLY A 469 12.76 7.79 15.56
CA GLY A 469 12.28 7.86 16.94
C GLY A 469 11.65 9.21 17.32
N GLY A 470 12.14 10.31 16.76
CA GLY A 470 11.63 11.65 17.03
C GLY A 470 10.30 11.94 16.34
N THR A 471 10.12 11.43 15.12
CA THR A 471 9.01 11.84 14.24
C THR A 471 8.07 10.69 13.87
N ALA A 472 8.60 9.57 13.38
CA ALA A 472 7.76 8.47 12.88
C ALA A 472 7.15 7.62 14.01
N ALA A 473 7.89 7.39 15.11
CA ALA A 473 7.43 6.63 16.26
C ALA A 473 6.18 7.23 16.95
N PRO A 474 6.09 8.55 17.24
CA PRO A 474 4.86 9.15 17.76
C PRO A 474 3.64 9.02 16.83
N ILE A 475 3.83 9.06 15.52
CA ILE A 475 2.74 8.83 14.55
C ILE A 475 2.25 7.38 14.65
N GLY A 476 3.17 6.42 14.69
CA GLY A 476 2.84 5.00 14.89
C GLY A 476 2.13 4.75 16.22
N LYS A 477 2.53 5.43 17.30
CA LYS A 477 1.86 5.39 18.60
C LYS A 477 0.38 5.76 18.50
N ALA A 478 0.06 6.88 17.86
CA ALA A 478 -1.32 7.35 17.71
C ALA A 478 -2.20 6.32 16.96
N VAL A 479 -1.63 5.64 15.97
CA VAL A 479 -2.32 4.55 15.25
C VAL A 479 -2.58 3.35 16.16
N MET A 480 -1.58 2.93 16.94
CA MET A 480 -1.75 1.82 17.89
C MET A 480 -2.78 2.16 18.97
N GLU A 481 -2.76 3.37 19.53
CA GLU A 481 -3.77 3.83 20.50
C GLU A 481 -5.19 3.78 19.91
N ALA A 482 -5.35 4.19 18.65
CA ALA A 482 -6.62 4.16 17.94
C ALA A 482 -7.16 2.74 17.70
N VAL A 483 -6.30 1.76 17.43
CA VAL A 483 -6.70 0.34 17.30
C VAL A 483 -7.08 -0.25 18.67
N LEU A 484 -6.28 0.07 19.70
CA LEU A 484 -6.42 -0.52 21.03
C LEU A 484 -7.42 0.21 21.94
N ASN A 485 -8.04 1.28 21.44
CA ASN A 485 -8.99 2.13 22.16
C ASN A 485 -8.40 2.68 23.46
N LYS A 486 -7.20 3.26 23.38
CA LYS A 486 -6.45 3.83 24.50
C LYS A 486 -6.40 5.34 24.49
#